data_AF-A0A8T0NDX4-F1
#
_entry.id   AF-A0A8T0NDX4-F1
#
_cell.length_a   1.000
_cell.length_b   1.000
_cell.length_c   1.000
_cell.angle_alpha   90.00
_cell.angle_beta   90.00
_cell.angle_gamma   90.00
#
_symmetry.space_group_name_H-M   'P 1'
#
loop_
_entity.id
_entity.type
_entity.pdbx_description
1 polymer ?
#
loop_
_entity_poly.entity_id
_entity_poly.type
_entity_poly.pdbx_seq_one_letter_code
_entity_poly.pdbx_strand_id
1 'polypeptide(L)'
;MWAALQACFRFQEGKPKEDAKKFAMLTLGTTFRNFRHTLHKDYAKKGLSPKIKFGKIPDAMWEEFKLMKEMAEAKALSEKRTEKAQKAAENPHHLGAGGYDGKIPHWRREEEERRKASGKYWCLARRPRYREGKVVFENPTTAEIYERLAHVVDAEKQGLFHPDREKDQLTTAIGTAEHSGRVRGV
;
A
#
# COMPACT_ATOMS: atom_id res chain seq x y z
N MET A 1 31.29 -11.68 -18.51
CA MET A 1 29.82 -11.58 -18.64
C MET A 1 29.35 -10.17 -19.01
N TRP A 2 29.63 -9.14 -18.20
CA TRP A 2 29.20 -7.76 -18.49
C TRP A 2 29.77 -7.19 -19.81
N ALA A 3 31.05 -7.39 -20.10
CA ALA A 3 31.67 -6.93 -21.36
C ALA A 3 30.98 -7.49 -22.63
N ALA A 4 30.58 -8.77 -22.60
CA ALA A 4 29.83 -9.39 -23.69
C ALA A 4 28.40 -8.84 -23.81
N LEU A 5 27.75 -8.57 -22.67
CA LEU A 5 26.44 -7.92 -22.63
C LEU A 5 26.49 -6.49 -23.17
N GLN A 6 27.53 -5.72 -22.82
CA GLN A 6 27.72 -4.35 -23.31
C GLN A 6 27.74 -4.27 -24.84
N ALA A 7 28.26 -5.29 -25.52
CA ALA A 7 28.26 -5.35 -26.99
C ALA A 7 26.84 -5.40 -27.61
N CYS A 8 25.82 -5.79 -26.84
CA CYS A 8 24.42 -5.82 -27.27
C CYS A 8 23.65 -4.53 -26.99
N PHE A 9 24.23 -3.57 -26.25
CA PHE A 9 23.57 -2.32 -25.88
C PHE A 9 24.11 -1.14 -26.70
N ARG A 10 23.20 -0.26 -27.16
CA ARG A 10 23.55 1.07 -27.68
C ARG A 10 23.24 2.10 -26.60
N PHE A 11 24.25 2.78 -26.09
CA PHE A 11 24.11 3.81 -25.07
C PHE A 11 24.00 5.19 -25.72
N GLN A 12 23.05 6.01 -25.28
CA GLN A 12 23.01 7.43 -25.66
C GLN A 12 24.12 8.20 -24.94
N GLU A 13 24.68 9.21 -25.61
CA GLU A 13 25.75 10.05 -25.08
C GLU A 13 25.28 10.77 -23.79
N GLY A 14 26.12 10.77 -22.75
CA GLY A 14 25.83 11.40 -21.45
C GLY A 14 25.03 10.57 -20.44
N LYS A 15 24.56 9.34 -20.75
CA LYS A 15 23.86 8.50 -19.76
C LYS A 15 24.81 7.62 -18.92
N PRO A 16 24.55 7.42 -17.62
CA PRO A 16 25.39 6.58 -16.76
C PRO A 16 25.34 5.11 -17.18
N LYS A 17 26.51 4.53 -17.51
CA LYS A 17 26.63 3.10 -17.86
C LYS A 17 26.33 2.17 -16.67
N GLU A 18 26.48 2.66 -15.45
CA GLU A 18 26.26 1.88 -14.22
C GLU A 18 24.78 1.58 -13.95
N ASP A 19 23.87 2.51 -14.25
CA ASP A 19 22.43 2.28 -14.09
C ASP A 19 21.95 1.19 -15.06
N ALA A 20 22.44 1.23 -16.29
CA ALA A 20 22.15 0.23 -17.29
C ALA A 20 22.72 -1.15 -16.91
N LYS A 21 23.91 -1.19 -16.30
CA LYS A 21 24.50 -2.42 -15.75
C LYS A 21 23.64 -2.99 -14.65
N LYS A 22 23.24 -2.17 -13.69
CA LYS A 22 22.35 -2.59 -12.58
C LYS A 22 21.05 -3.16 -13.12
N PHE A 23 20.41 -2.46 -14.05
CA PHE A 23 19.17 -2.90 -14.68
C PHE A 23 19.34 -4.23 -15.44
N ALA A 24 20.39 -4.37 -16.25
CA ALA A 24 20.65 -5.59 -17.02
C ALA A 24 20.88 -6.79 -16.09
N MET A 25 21.65 -6.62 -15.01
CA MET A 25 21.90 -7.67 -14.03
C MET A 25 20.62 -8.09 -13.29
N LEU A 26 19.78 -7.14 -12.88
CA LEU A 26 18.47 -7.43 -12.25
C LEU A 26 17.54 -8.20 -13.20
N THR A 27 17.51 -7.79 -14.46
CA THR A 27 16.72 -8.44 -15.51
C THR A 27 17.20 -9.88 -15.72
N LEU A 28 18.52 -10.09 -15.86
CA LEU A 28 19.11 -11.43 -16.03
C LEU A 28 18.84 -12.35 -14.84
N GLY A 29 18.96 -11.83 -13.62
CA GLY A 29 18.62 -12.59 -12.41
C GLY A 29 17.16 -13.03 -12.41
N THR A 30 16.25 -12.14 -12.83
CA THR A 30 14.82 -12.44 -12.90
C THR A 30 14.50 -13.45 -14.01
N THR A 31 15.04 -13.26 -15.22
CA THR A 31 14.81 -14.17 -16.35
C THR A 31 15.40 -15.55 -16.07
N PHE A 32 16.59 -15.64 -15.50
CA PHE A 32 17.21 -16.91 -15.13
C PHE A 32 16.41 -17.65 -14.04
N ARG A 33 15.93 -16.92 -13.02
CA ARG A 33 15.04 -17.48 -12.01
C ARG A 33 13.76 -18.05 -12.62
N ASN A 34 13.11 -17.31 -13.53
CA ASN A 34 11.89 -17.73 -14.21
C ASN A 34 12.16 -18.95 -15.10
N PHE A 35 13.28 -18.96 -15.82
CA PHE A 35 13.72 -20.10 -16.61
C PHE A 35 13.86 -21.37 -15.77
N ARG A 36 14.54 -21.31 -14.61
CA ARG A 36 14.62 -22.46 -13.69
C ARG A 36 13.25 -22.87 -13.16
N HIS A 37 12.34 -21.93 -12.93
CA HIS A 37 10.97 -22.24 -12.51
C HIS A 37 10.23 -23.03 -13.59
N THR A 38 10.29 -22.60 -14.85
CA THR A 38 9.73 -23.31 -16.02
C THR A 38 10.34 -24.71 -16.15
N LEU A 39 11.67 -24.84 -16.07
CA LEU A 39 12.33 -26.15 -16.12
C LEU A 39 11.82 -27.09 -15.03
N HIS A 40 11.67 -26.60 -13.80
CA HIS A 40 11.18 -27.43 -12.71
C HIS A 40 9.70 -27.79 -12.85
N LYS A 41 8.83 -26.81 -13.14
CA LYS A 41 7.37 -26.97 -13.20
C LYS A 41 6.93 -27.81 -14.40
N ASP A 42 7.47 -27.51 -15.58
CA ASP A 42 6.97 -28.06 -16.84
C ASP A 42 7.72 -29.32 -17.28
N TYR A 43 8.95 -29.52 -16.81
CA TYR A 43 9.78 -30.66 -17.21
C TYR A 43 10.08 -31.60 -16.03
N ALA A 44 10.82 -31.14 -15.02
CA ALA A 44 11.27 -32.01 -13.93
C ALA A 44 10.11 -32.67 -13.18
N LYS A 45 9.10 -31.90 -12.76
CA LYS A 45 7.91 -32.43 -12.07
C LYS A 45 7.07 -33.39 -12.91
N LYS A 46 7.14 -33.29 -14.24
CA LYS A 46 6.38 -34.13 -15.17
C LYS A 46 7.21 -35.31 -15.72
N GLY A 47 8.47 -35.45 -15.29
CA GLY A 47 9.38 -36.46 -15.82
C GLY A 47 9.77 -36.26 -17.29
N LEU A 48 9.60 -35.05 -17.84
CA LEU A 48 9.88 -34.75 -19.25
C LEU A 48 11.30 -34.22 -19.44
N SER A 49 11.86 -34.47 -20.63
CA SER A 49 13.17 -33.94 -21.01
C SER A 49 13.07 -32.52 -21.60
N PRO A 50 13.85 -31.55 -21.13
CA PRO A 50 13.88 -30.21 -21.69
C PRO A 50 14.62 -30.12 -23.04
N LYS A 51 15.35 -31.16 -23.46
CA LYS A 51 16.23 -31.13 -24.65
C LYS A 51 15.56 -30.70 -25.94
N ILE A 52 14.30 -31.10 -26.15
CA ILE A 52 13.55 -30.77 -27.37
C ILE A 52 13.47 -29.24 -27.56
N LYS A 53 13.31 -28.49 -26.47
CA LYS A 53 13.20 -27.03 -26.47
C LYS A 53 14.49 -26.33 -26.07
N PHE A 54 15.29 -26.95 -25.21
CA PHE A 54 16.49 -26.41 -24.59
C PHE A 54 17.69 -27.36 -24.79
N GLY A 55 17.97 -27.72 -26.05
CA GLY A 55 19.04 -28.67 -26.41
C GLY A 55 20.47 -28.25 -26.03
N LYS A 56 20.66 -27.02 -25.53
CA LYS A 56 21.93 -26.51 -25.03
C LYS A 56 22.22 -26.89 -23.57
N ILE A 57 21.28 -27.52 -22.87
CA ILE A 57 21.48 -27.99 -21.49
C ILE A 57 22.18 -29.35 -21.54
N PRO A 58 23.42 -29.49 -21.00
CA PRO A 58 24.09 -30.78 -20.90
C PRO A 58 23.32 -31.74 -19.98
N ASP A 59 23.38 -33.05 -20.27
CA ASP A 59 22.71 -34.07 -19.46
C ASP A 59 23.15 -34.05 -17.99
N ALA A 60 24.45 -33.95 -17.75
CA ALA A 60 25.00 -33.87 -16.39
C ALA A 60 24.38 -32.71 -15.60
N MET A 61 24.26 -31.53 -16.22
CA MET A 61 23.67 -30.35 -15.60
C MET A 61 22.16 -30.53 -15.34
N TRP A 62 21.46 -31.30 -16.19
CA TRP A 62 20.06 -31.62 -15.99
C TRP A 62 19.85 -32.57 -14.80
N GLU A 63 20.68 -33.59 -14.66
CA GLU A 63 20.64 -34.52 -13.53
C GLU A 63 20.97 -33.81 -12.20
N GLU A 64 22.03 -32.98 -12.17
CA GLU A 64 22.36 -32.13 -11.02
C GLU A 64 21.19 -31.21 -10.65
N PHE A 65 20.52 -30.62 -11.65
CA PHE A 65 19.38 -29.75 -11.41
C PHE A 65 18.20 -30.50 -10.78
N LYS A 66 17.92 -31.75 -11.20
CA LYS A 66 16.89 -32.59 -10.57
C LYS A 66 17.27 -32.90 -9.12
N LEU A 67 18.50 -33.33 -8.87
CA LEU A 67 18.99 -33.61 -7.51
C LEU A 67 18.85 -32.41 -6.59
N MET A 68 19.28 -31.22 -7.03
CA MET A 68 19.14 -29.96 -6.29
C MET A 68 17.67 -29.66 -5.92
N LYS A 69 16.71 -30.02 -6.77
CA LYS A 69 15.28 -29.81 -6.49
C LYS A 69 14.67 -30.85 -5.57
N GLU A 70 15.22 -32.07 -5.59
CA GLU A 70 14.80 -33.16 -4.73
C GLU A 70 15.34 -33.07 -3.30
N MET A 71 16.39 -32.28 -3.07
CA MET A 71 16.93 -32.02 -1.73
C MET A 71 15.82 -31.59 -0.75
N ALA A 72 15.81 -32.20 0.43
CA ALA A 72 14.81 -31.96 1.46
C ALA A 72 14.69 -30.48 1.85
N GLU A 73 15.81 -29.77 1.95
CA GLU A 73 15.84 -28.34 2.23
C GLU A 73 15.15 -27.51 1.14
N ALA A 74 15.34 -27.88 -0.13
CA ALA A 74 14.73 -27.19 -1.26
C ALA A 74 13.21 -27.40 -1.29
N LYS A 75 12.74 -28.61 -0.96
CA LYS A 75 11.31 -28.94 -0.80
C LYS A 75 10.69 -28.17 0.36
N ALA A 76 11.30 -28.23 1.54
CA ALA A 76 10.82 -27.52 2.73
C ALA A 76 10.72 -25.99 2.49
N LEU A 77 11.72 -25.40 1.81
CA LEU A 77 11.68 -23.98 1.46
C LEU A 77 10.53 -23.67 0.47
N SER A 78 10.26 -24.57 -0.48
CA SER A 78 9.17 -24.42 -1.43
C SER A 78 7.79 -24.50 -0.75
N GLU A 79 7.63 -25.42 0.19
CA GLU A 79 6.39 -25.59 0.97
C GLU A 79 6.12 -24.35 1.81
N LYS A 80 7.11 -23.87 2.58
CA LYS A 80 7.01 -22.63 3.36
C LYS A 80 6.62 -21.42 2.53
N ARG A 81 7.13 -21.32 1.30
CA ARG A 81 6.75 -20.23 0.36
C ARG A 81 5.33 -20.38 -0.15
N THR A 82 4.87 -21.61 -0.39
CA THR A 82 3.50 -21.91 -0.79
C THR A 82 2.52 -21.54 0.31
N GLU A 83 2.79 -21.93 1.55
CA GLU A 83 1.96 -21.58 2.71
C GLU A 83 1.85 -20.07 2.89
N LYS A 84 2.98 -19.34 2.78
CA LYS A 84 2.97 -17.88 2.86
C LYS A 84 2.13 -17.25 1.75
N ALA A 85 2.20 -17.81 0.54
CA ALA A 85 1.38 -17.35 -0.60
C ALA A 85 -0.11 -17.63 -0.38
N GLN A 86 -0.47 -18.79 0.18
CA GLN A 86 -1.85 -19.14 0.53
C GLN A 86 -2.43 -18.19 1.59
N LYS A 87 -1.66 -17.91 2.66
CA LYS A 87 -2.06 -16.92 3.68
C LYS A 87 -2.24 -15.52 3.10
N ALA A 88 -1.37 -15.12 2.17
CA ALA A 88 -1.52 -13.83 1.48
C ALA A 88 -2.72 -13.80 0.51
N ALA A 89 -3.14 -14.97 -0.01
CA ALA A 89 -4.29 -15.07 -0.90
C ALA A 89 -5.64 -15.00 -0.17
N GLU A 90 -5.68 -15.24 1.15
CA GLU A 90 -6.87 -15.06 1.98
C GLU A 90 -7.36 -13.60 1.97
N ASN A 91 -6.43 -12.66 2.03
CA ASN A 91 -6.72 -11.22 1.99
C ASN A 91 -5.88 -10.52 0.91
N PRO A 92 -6.28 -10.62 -0.37
CA PRO A 92 -5.53 -10.02 -1.46
C PRO A 92 -5.61 -8.50 -1.39
N HIS A 93 -4.46 -7.83 -1.41
CA HIS A 93 -4.40 -6.38 -1.56
C HIS A 93 -4.33 -6.01 -3.05
N HIS A 94 -5.04 -4.96 -3.44
CA HIS A 94 -5.06 -4.45 -4.82
C HIS A 94 -4.09 -3.27 -5.03
N LEU A 95 -3.48 -2.75 -3.97
CA LEU A 95 -2.54 -1.65 -4.02
C LEU A 95 -1.13 -2.15 -3.76
N GLY A 96 -0.23 -1.96 -4.72
CA GLY A 96 1.21 -2.09 -4.47
C GLY A 96 1.73 -0.94 -3.60
N ALA A 97 3.00 -0.97 -3.22
CA ALA A 97 3.63 0.07 -2.39
C ALA A 97 3.38 1.51 -2.92
N GLY A 98 3.67 1.76 -4.20
CA GLY A 98 3.39 3.07 -4.81
C GLY A 98 1.89 3.41 -4.92
N GLY A 99 1.02 2.40 -4.96
CA GLY A 99 -0.43 2.59 -4.91
C GLY A 99 -0.90 3.05 -3.53
N TYR A 100 -0.31 2.50 -2.46
CA TYR A 100 -0.51 2.98 -1.09
C TYR A 100 0.02 4.41 -0.93
N ASP A 101 1.25 4.69 -1.37
CA ASP A 101 1.84 6.04 -1.28
C ASP A 101 0.96 7.10 -1.94
N GLY A 102 0.38 6.79 -3.11
CA GLY A 102 -0.56 7.69 -3.78
C GLY A 102 -1.93 7.81 -3.08
N LYS A 103 -2.39 6.79 -2.35
CA LYS A 103 -3.70 6.77 -1.69
C LYS A 103 -3.69 7.33 -0.27
N ILE A 104 -2.57 7.25 0.44
CA ILE A 104 -2.44 7.76 1.81
C ILE A 104 -2.89 9.22 1.94
N PRO A 105 -2.46 10.18 1.08
CA PRO A 105 -2.92 11.56 1.17
C PRO A 105 -4.43 11.71 0.97
N HIS A 106 -5.03 10.91 0.09
CA HIS A 106 -6.47 10.92 -0.15
C HIS A 106 -7.24 10.47 1.09
N TRP A 107 -6.86 9.34 1.68
CA TRP A 107 -7.52 8.81 2.87
C TRP A 107 -7.34 9.74 4.07
N ARG A 108 -6.16 10.33 4.26
CA ARG A 108 -5.93 11.34 5.31
C ARG A 108 -6.88 12.53 5.16
N ARG A 109 -7.05 13.04 3.94
CA ARG A 109 -8.00 14.13 3.67
C ARG A 109 -9.45 13.70 3.95
N GLU A 110 -9.85 12.50 3.56
CA GLU A 110 -11.20 11.98 3.86
C GLU A 110 -11.44 11.78 5.36
N GLU A 111 -10.45 11.27 6.09
CA GLU A 111 -10.49 11.16 7.54
C GLU A 111 -10.60 12.53 8.20
N GLU A 112 -9.84 13.51 7.72
CA GLU A 112 -9.88 14.87 8.22
C GLU A 112 -11.26 15.50 7.98
N GLU A 113 -11.81 15.43 6.77
CA GLU A 113 -13.16 15.92 6.45
C GLU A 113 -14.24 15.22 7.30
N ARG A 114 -14.13 13.90 7.52
CA ARG A 114 -15.04 13.18 8.43
C ARG A 114 -14.91 13.68 9.87
N ARG A 115 -13.69 13.97 10.33
CA ARG A 115 -13.45 14.54 11.66
C ARG A 115 -14.07 15.93 11.79
N LYS A 116 -13.97 16.78 10.77
CA LYS A 116 -14.65 18.09 10.75
C LYS A 116 -16.16 17.96 10.82
N ALA A 117 -16.72 17.02 10.04
CA ALA A 117 -18.14 16.75 10.04
C ALA A 117 -18.63 16.18 11.39
N SER A 118 -17.79 15.43 12.12
CA SER A 118 -18.12 14.85 13.42
C SER A 118 -18.57 15.91 14.45
N GLY A 119 -17.88 17.06 14.51
CA GLY A 119 -18.27 18.15 15.39
C GLY A 119 -19.66 18.73 15.06
N LYS A 120 -19.98 18.82 13.77
CA LYS A 120 -21.31 19.27 13.32
C LYS A 120 -22.39 18.26 13.74
N TYR A 121 -22.14 16.96 13.56
CA TYR A 121 -23.08 15.91 13.96
C TYR A 121 -23.28 15.84 15.47
N TRP A 122 -22.24 16.14 16.27
CA TRP A 122 -22.34 16.25 17.73
C TRP A 122 -23.36 17.34 18.14
N CYS A 123 -23.37 18.49 17.46
CA CYS A 123 -24.41 19.50 17.68
C CYS A 123 -25.79 19.01 17.20
N LEU A 124 -25.88 18.50 15.97
CA LEU A 124 -27.16 18.06 15.38
C LEU A 124 -27.85 16.94 16.15
N ALA A 125 -27.10 16.09 16.88
CA ALA A 125 -27.65 15.05 17.76
C ALA A 125 -28.50 15.61 18.92
N ARG A 126 -28.37 16.90 19.26
CA ARG A 126 -29.12 17.58 20.32
C ARG A 126 -30.51 18.08 19.90
N ARG A 127 -31.05 17.52 18.81
CA ARG A 127 -32.41 17.79 18.32
C ARG A 127 -32.68 19.29 18.13
N PRO A 128 -31.90 19.99 17.27
CA PRO A 128 -32.22 21.37 16.94
C PRO A 128 -33.59 21.47 16.25
N ARG A 129 -34.21 22.64 16.38
CA ARG A 129 -35.37 23.03 15.58
C ARG A 129 -34.90 23.79 14.34
N TYR A 130 -35.65 23.66 13.26
CA TYR A 130 -35.42 24.43 12.04
C TYR A 130 -36.45 25.55 11.98
N ARG A 131 -35.99 26.81 11.95
CA ARG A 131 -36.85 27.99 11.73
C ARG A 131 -36.26 28.80 10.59
N GLU A 132 -37.07 29.10 9.57
CA GLU A 132 -36.65 29.94 8.44
C GLU A 132 -35.33 29.49 7.79
N GLY A 133 -35.10 28.17 7.71
CA GLY A 133 -33.87 27.59 7.15
C GLY A 133 -32.64 27.64 8.08
N LYS A 134 -32.76 28.18 9.29
CA LYS A 134 -31.69 28.22 10.30
C LYS A 134 -31.85 27.13 11.36
N VAL A 135 -30.72 26.58 11.81
CA VAL A 135 -30.63 25.62 12.91
C VAL A 135 -30.70 26.40 14.23
N VAL A 136 -31.69 26.11 15.05
CA VAL A 136 -31.90 26.75 16.36
C VAL A 136 -31.84 25.69 17.45
N PHE A 137 -30.98 25.90 18.44
CA PHE A 137 -30.87 25.02 19.61
C PHE A 137 -31.61 25.63 20.78
N GLU A 138 -32.35 24.80 21.53
CA GLU A 138 -33.02 25.25 22.77
C GLU A 138 -32.02 25.51 23.89
N ASN A 139 -30.91 24.76 23.91
CA ASN A 139 -29.83 24.96 24.87
C ASN A 139 -28.87 26.06 24.35
N PRO A 140 -28.72 27.19 25.07
CA PRO A 140 -27.88 28.31 24.64
C PRO A 140 -26.40 27.93 24.50
N THR A 141 -25.88 27.06 25.37
CA THR A 141 -24.49 26.58 25.30
C THR A 141 -24.25 25.76 24.03
N THR A 142 -25.23 24.98 23.58
CA THR A 142 -25.11 24.25 22.31
C THR A 142 -25.15 25.18 21.11
N ALA A 143 -25.99 26.23 21.15
CA ALA A 143 -26.01 27.26 20.12
C ALA A 143 -24.65 27.97 20.02
N GLU A 144 -24.07 28.38 21.15
CA GLU A 144 -22.74 29.00 21.19
C GLU A 144 -21.65 28.08 20.63
N ILE A 145 -21.65 26.79 21.00
CA ILE A 145 -20.69 25.82 20.47
C ILE A 145 -20.88 25.64 18.97
N TYR A 146 -22.11 25.64 18.46
CA TYR A 146 -22.38 25.53 17.02
C TYR A 146 -21.86 26.74 16.23
N GLU A 147 -22.05 27.96 16.74
CA GLU A 147 -21.48 29.18 16.15
C GLU A 147 -19.94 29.18 16.21
N ARG A 148 -19.36 28.81 17.36
CA ARG A 148 -17.90 28.66 17.50
C ARG A 148 -17.34 27.63 16.53
N LEU A 149 -18.05 26.52 16.32
CA LEU A 149 -17.65 25.50 15.35
C LEU A 149 -17.59 26.07 13.93
N ALA A 150 -18.55 26.93 13.53
CA ALA A 150 -18.50 27.60 12.24
C ALA A 150 -17.25 28.50 12.11
N HIS A 151 -16.92 29.27 13.15
CA HIS A 151 -15.70 30.08 13.18
C HIS A 151 -14.41 29.24 13.11
N VAL A 152 -14.36 28.09 13.81
CA VAL A 152 -13.19 27.19 13.78
C VAL A 152 -13.04 26.54 12.40
N VAL A 153 -14.15 26.14 11.77
CA VAL A 153 -14.16 25.62 10.39
C VAL A 153 -13.66 26.68 9.40
N ASP A 154 -14.08 27.93 9.55
CA ASP A 154 -13.64 29.00 8.66
C ASP A 154 -12.17 29.39 8.90
N ALA A 155 -11.71 29.40 10.15
CA ALA A 155 -10.30 29.59 10.50
C ALA A 155 -9.42 28.48 9.88
N GLU A 156 -9.91 27.25 9.86
CA GLU A 156 -9.22 26.13 9.21
C GLU A 156 -9.16 26.28 7.69
N LYS A 157 -10.26 26.67 7.04
CA LYS A 157 -10.26 26.95 5.59
C LYS A 157 -9.29 28.07 5.21
N GLN A 158 -9.10 29.04 6.11
CA GLN A 158 -8.14 30.13 5.94
C GLN A 158 -6.70 29.73 6.32
N GLY A 159 -6.48 28.49 6.80
CA GLY A 159 -5.18 28.00 7.23
C GLY A 159 -4.70 28.54 8.59
N LEU A 160 -5.56 29.24 9.34
CA LEU A 160 -5.27 29.82 10.66
C LEU A 160 -5.40 28.79 11.80
N PHE A 161 -6.10 27.69 11.55
CA PHE A 161 -6.28 26.60 12.49
C PHE A 161 -5.87 25.28 11.84
N HIS A 162 -4.95 24.54 12.48
CA HIS A 162 -4.58 23.19 12.05
C HIS A 162 -4.98 22.20 13.14
N PRO A 163 -6.05 21.43 12.94
CA PRO A 163 -6.55 20.52 13.97
C PRO A 163 -5.61 19.32 14.15
N ASP A 164 -5.18 19.07 15.39
CA ASP A 164 -4.36 17.89 15.77
C ASP A 164 -5.22 16.85 16.49
N ARG A 165 -4.69 15.64 16.70
CA ARG A 165 -5.35 14.48 17.31
C ARG A 165 -6.06 14.80 18.63
N GLU A 166 -5.49 15.67 19.46
CA GLU A 166 -6.05 16.06 20.76
C GLU A 166 -6.78 17.41 20.74
N LYS A 167 -6.61 18.20 19.68
CA LYS A 167 -7.20 19.54 19.51
C LYS A 167 -7.90 19.63 18.17
N ASP A 168 -9.01 18.90 18.05
CA ASP A 168 -9.86 18.96 16.87
C ASP A 168 -10.85 20.14 16.94
N GLN A 169 -11.63 20.33 15.87
CA GLN A 169 -12.59 21.43 15.76
C GLN A 169 -13.62 21.42 16.90
N LEU A 170 -14.09 20.23 17.29
CA LEU A 170 -15.10 20.06 18.32
C LEU A 170 -14.54 20.39 19.70
N THR A 171 -13.38 19.84 20.05
CA THR A 171 -12.68 20.14 21.31
C THR A 171 -12.40 21.63 21.46
N THR A 172 -12.01 22.28 20.35
CA THR A 172 -11.77 23.72 20.30
C THR A 172 -13.06 24.52 20.51
N ALA A 173 -14.17 24.11 19.89
CA ALA A 173 -15.45 24.79 20.01
C ALA A 173 -16.09 24.64 21.41
N ILE A 174 -15.97 23.47 22.03
CA ILE A 174 -16.45 23.20 23.39
C ILE A 174 -15.60 23.94 24.43
N GLY A 175 -14.30 24.07 24.19
CA GLY A 175 -13.36 24.75 25.11
C GLY A 175 -12.94 23.90 26.32
N THR A 176 -13.37 22.64 26.38
CA THR A 176 -12.91 21.65 27.37
C THR A 176 -12.40 20.40 26.67
N ALA A 177 -11.48 19.68 27.31
CA ALA A 177 -11.07 18.35 26.85
C ALA A 177 -12.23 17.37 27.09
N GLU A 178 -13.13 17.22 26.13
CA GLU A 178 -14.23 16.25 26.21
C GLU A 178 -13.65 14.83 26.22
N HIS A 179 -14.26 13.93 27.02
CA HIS A 179 -13.89 12.52 27.00
C HIS A 179 -14.18 11.96 25.61
N SER A 180 -13.12 11.61 24.89
CA SER A 180 -13.19 11.04 23.56
C SER A 180 -13.86 9.67 23.58
N GLY A 181 -15.18 9.64 23.43
CA GLY A 181 -15.97 8.44 23.23
C GLY A 181 -15.74 7.81 21.85
N ARG A 182 -16.45 6.70 21.61
CA ARG A 182 -16.34 5.68 20.54
C ARG A 182 -16.49 6.15 19.08
N VAL A 183 -16.40 7.45 18.82
CA VAL A 183 -16.35 8.09 17.49
C VAL A 183 -14.89 8.44 17.13
N ARG A 184 -13.95 7.62 17.58
CA ARG A 184 -12.60 7.60 17.01
C ARG A 184 -12.64 6.59 15.87
N GLY A 185 -12.94 7.08 14.67
CA GLY A 185 -12.67 6.33 13.45
C GLY A 185 -11.19 5.92 13.49
N VAL A 186 -10.96 4.61 13.47
CA VAL A 186 -9.66 4.04 13.09
C VAL A 186 -9.35 4.44 11.65
#